data_AF-A0A0B7JJK4-F1
#
_entry.id   AF-A0A0B7JJK4-F1
#
_cell.length_a   1.000
_cell.length_b   1.000
_cell.length_c   1.000
_cell.angle_alpha   90.00
_cell.angle_beta   90.00
_cell.angle_gamma   90.00
#
_symmetry.space_group_name_H-M   'P 1'
#
loop_
_entity.id
_entity.type
_entity.pdbx_description
1 polymer ?
#
loop_
_entity_poly.entity_id
_entity_poly.type
_entity_poly.pdbx_seq_one_letter_code
_entity_poly.pdbx_strand_id
1 'polypeptide(L)'
;MSNISTLKNNIDTKTLNLFLLSIATMGIYPLLWLYRSNLTISDITKSKITGDTYIIWIAVCVGLGGFFSRHNQSLFLVLGAILSISSTVLYIVWAFKAKKVLQKYALNEFRFELKMNVFYTFFFNMYYINYCVNDLPEALNKQQILNGQATEHVN
;
A
#
# COMPACT_ATOMS: atom_id res chain seq x y z
N MET A 1 -15.20 -1.13 19.63
CA MET A 1 -14.81 -2.42 19.05
C MET A 1 -14.41 -2.18 17.60
N SER A 2 -13.14 -2.39 17.26
CA SER A 2 -12.63 -2.27 15.89
C SER A 2 -13.28 -3.38 15.04
N ASN A 3 -14.13 -3.00 14.09
CA ASN A 3 -14.68 -3.95 13.14
C ASN A 3 -13.62 -4.20 12.07
N ILE A 4 -13.35 -5.45 11.71
CA ILE A 4 -12.32 -5.77 10.70
C ILE A 4 -12.62 -5.13 9.33
N SER A 5 -13.90 -4.87 9.05
CA SER A 5 -14.32 -4.15 7.85
C SER A 5 -14.05 -2.64 7.90
N THR A 6 -13.72 -2.05 9.06
CA THR A 6 -13.46 -0.60 9.17
C THR A 6 -12.30 -0.16 8.28
N LEU A 7 -11.21 -0.93 8.21
CA LEU A 7 -10.06 -0.57 7.38
C LEU A 7 -10.39 -0.66 5.88
N LYS A 8 -11.12 -1.71 5.49
CA LYS A 8 -11.62 -1.89 4.11
C LYS A 8 -12.59 -0.77 3.72
N ASN A 9 -13.60 -0.49 4.55
CA ASN A 9 -14.64 0.49 4.25
C ASN A 9 -14.11 1.93 4.20
N ASN A 10 -13.02 2.25 4.92
CA ASN A 10 -12.40 3.57 4.83
C ASN A 10 -11.43 3.73 3.66
N ILE A 11 -10.94 2.62 3.09
CA ILE A 11 -10.03 2.66 1.94
C ILE A 11 -10.76 2.42 0.61
N ASP A 12 -11.92 1.73 0.63
CA ASP A 12 -12.96 1.40 -0.40
C ASP A 12 -12.64 1.58 -1.88
N THR A 13 -11.36 1.50 -2.24
CA THR A 13 -10.89 1.68 -3.60
C THR A 13 -10.55 0.28 -4.08
N LYS A 14 -11.40 -0.28 -4.93
CA LYS A 14 -11.10 -1.55 -5.61
C LYS A 14 -9.74 -1.42 -6.28
N THR A 15 -8.88 -2.43 -6.14
CA THR A 15 -7.52 -2.42 -6.71
C THR A 15 -7.53 -2.22 -8.23
N LEU A 16 -8.55 -2.74 -8.92
CA LEU A 16 -8.75 -2.49 -10.35
C LEU A 16 -9.10 -1.02 -10.64
N ASN A 17 -9.93 -0.38 -9.81
CA ASN A 17 -10.25 1.03 -9.99
C ASN A 17 -9.00 1.91 -9.76
N LEU A 18 -8.19 1.58 -8.76
CA LEU A 18 -6.91 2.24 -8.51
C LEU A 18 -5.97 2.12 -9.73
N PHE A 19 -5.91 0.93 -10.32
CA PHE A 19 -5.11 0.68 -11.53
C PHE A 19 -5.64 1.46 -12.74
N LEU A 20 -6.95 1.41 -13.00
CA LEU A 20 -7.56 2.15 -14.12
C LEU A 20 -7.40 3.67 -13.96
N LEU A 21 -7.62 4.21 -12.76
CA LEU A 21 -7.38 5.63 -12.50
C LEU A 21 -5.91 6.01 -12.60
N SER A 22 -4.98 5.10 -12.28
CA SER A 22 -3.55 5.38 -12.46
C SER A 22 -3.20 5.64 -13.92
N ILE A 23 -3.81 4.89 -14.85
CA ILE A 23 -3.65 5.10 -16.28
C ILE A 23 -4.38 6.38 -16.71
N ALA A 24 -5.64 6.54 -16.30
CA ALA A 24 -6.47 7.68 -16.72
C ALA A 24 -5.93 9.04 -16.24
N THR A 25 -5.28 9.08 -15.07
CA THR A 25 -4.74 10.31 -14.46
C THR A 25 -3.22 10.47 -14.66
N MET A 26 -2.60 9.63 -15.50
CA MET A 26 -1.14 9.60 -15.70
C MET A 26 -0.35 9.57 -14.38
N GLY A 27 -0.81 8.77 -13.41
CA GLY A 27 -0.11 8.56 -12.14
C GLY A 27 -0.43 9.56 -11.00
N ILE A 28 -1.24 10.59 -11.24
CA ILE A 28 -1.62 11.56 -10.19
C ILE A 28 -2.48 10.90 -9.10
N TYR A 29 -3.47 10.11 -9.50
CA TYR A 29 -4.36 9.45 -8.54
C TYR A 29 -3.64 8.47 -7.59
N PRO A 30 -2.71 7.60 -8.05
CA PRO A 30 -1.82 6.83 -7.19
C PRO A 30 -1.21 7.61 -6.03
N LEU A 31 -0.77 8.84 -6.29
CA LEU A 31 -0.12 9.68 -5.29
C LEU A 31 -1.12 10.19 -4.24
N LEU A 32 -2.31 10.62 -4.68
CA LEU A 32 -3.41 11.01 -3.80
C LEU A 32 -3.89 9.84 -2.94
N TRP A 33 -4.01 8.66 -3.55
CA TRP A 33 -4.38 7.43 -2.86
C TRP A 33 -3.33 7.07 -1.81
N LEU A 34 -2.04 7.11 -2.16
CA LEU A 34 -0.94 6.84 -1.23
C LEU A 34 -1.00 7.74 0.02
N TYR A 35 -1.24 9.04 -0.20
CA TYR A 35 -1.38 10.02 0.89
C TYR A 35 -2.57 9.69 1.80
N ARG A 36 -3.76 9.48 1.21
CA ARG A 36 -4.97 9.13 1.97
C ARG A 36 -4.80 7.82 2.73
N SER A 37 -4.31 6.77 2.08
CA SER A 37 -4.11 5.46 2.71
C SER A 37 -3.05 5.50 3.81
N ASN A 38 -1.99 6.30 3.67
CA ASN A 38 -1.01 6.48 4.74
C ASN A 38 -1.65 7.08 5.99
N LEU A 39 -2.52 8.09 5.84
CA LEU A 39 -3.26 8.69 6.95
C LEU A 39 -4.24 7.70 7.56
N THR A 40 -5.11 7.09 6.75
CA THR A 40 -6.15 6.16 7.21
C THR A 40 -5.57 4.94 7.92
N ILE A 41 -4.52 4.31 7.37
CA ILE A 41 -3.89 3.16 8.03
C ILE A 41 -3.21 3.62 9.33
N SER A 42 -2.52 4.75 9.33
CA SER A 42 -1.83 5.24 10.54
C SER A 42 -2.80 5.59 11.67
N ASP A 43 -3.97 6.15 11.33
CA ASP A 43 -5.03 6.49 12.28
C ASP A 43 -5.67 5.24 12.89
N ILE A 44 -6.06 4.28 12.03
CA ILE A 44 -6.73 3.04 12.47
C ILE A 44 -5.78 2.12 13.24
N THR A 45 -4.55 1.95 12.75
CA THR A 45 -3.57 1.05 13.38
C THR A 45 -2.79 1.71 14.53
N LYS A 46 -2.98 3.02 14.76
CA LYS A 46 -2.19 3.85 15.68
C LYS A 46 -0.68 3.77 15.48
N SER A 47 -0.23 3.31 14.30
CA SER A 47 1.17 3.11 13.97
C SER A 47 1.51 3.87 12.70
N LYS A 48 2.45 4.82 12.79
CA LYS A 48 2.90 5.60 11.63
C LYS A 48 3.61 4.69 10.61
N ILE A 49 3.12 4.65 9.38
CA ILE A 49 3.83 4.01 8.26
C ILE A 49 5.02 4.89 7.83
N THR A 50 4.73 6.12 7.42
CA THR A 50 5.70 7.16 7.06
C THR A 50 5.16 8.55 7.42
N GLY A 51 6.06 9.52 7.63
CA GLY A 51 5.66 10.91 7.84
C GLY A 51 5.32 11.63 6.54
N ASP A 52 4.57 12.73 6.62
CA ASP A 52 4.05 13.45 5.45
C ASP A 52 5.17 13.95 4.51
N THR A 53 6.30 14.36 5.09
CA THR A 53 7.53 14.74 4.35
C THR A 53 7.99 13.65 3.37
N TYR A 54 7.82 12.38 3.73
CA TYR A 54 8.20 11.26 2.87
C TYR A 54 7.32 11.21 1.61
N ILE A 55 6.02 11.43 1.76
CA ILE A 55 5.06 11.43 0.64
C ILE A 55 5.27 12.66 -0.24
N ILE A 56 5.59 13.81 0.37
CA ILE A 56 5.99 15.02 -0.37
C ILE A 56 7.21 14.74 -1.24
N TRP A 57 8.23 14.03 -0.73
CA TRP A 57 9.39 13.66 -1.55
C TRP A 57 9.04 12.74 -2.72
N ILE A 58 8.12 11.78 -2.55
CA ILE A 58 7.60 10.99 -3.67
C ILE A 58 6.98 11.92 -4.72
N ALA A 59 6.13 12.86 -4.28
CA ALA A 59 5.47 13.83 -5.16
C ALA A 59 6.46 14.69 -5.94
N VAL A 60 7.51 15.17 -5.26
CA VAL A 60 8.58 15.95 -5.87
C VAL A 60 9.35 15.11 -6.89
N CYS A 61 9.73 13.88 -6.56
CA CYS A 61 10.45 12.99 -7.46
C CYS A 61 9.63 12.66 -8.71
N VAL A 62 8.34 12.34 -8.56
CA VAL A 62 7.44 12.04 -9.69
C VAL A 62 7.21 13.30 -10.54
N GLY A 63 6.90 14.43 -9.91
CA GLY A 63 6.61 15.69 -10.60
C GLY A 63 7.81 16.24 -11.37
N LEU A 64 8.96 16.40 -10.71
CA LEU A 64 10.18 16.88 -11.35
C LEU A 64 10.75 15.86 -12.34
N GLY A 65 10.68 14.56 -12.01
CA GLY A 65 11.11 13.49 -12.91
C GLY A 65 10.35 13.51 -14.23
N GLY A 66 9.01 13.63 -14.18
CA GLY A 66 8.18 13.77 -15.36
C GLY A 66 8.42 15.06 -16.13
N PHE A 67 8.63 16.19 -15.44
CA PHE A 67 8.93 17.48 -16.07
C PHE A 67 10.27 17.48 -16.81
N PHE A 68 11.34 17.00 -16.18
CA PHE A 68 12.67 16.94 -16.79
C PHE A 68 12.74 15.94 -17.95
N SER A 69 12.00 14.83 -17.88
CA SER A 69 11.95 13.84 -18.97
C SER A 69 11.34 14.37 -20.27
N ARG A 70 10.65 15.51 -20.24
CA ARG A 70 10.08 16.17 -21.43
C ARG A 70 11.05 17.08 -22.17
N HIS A 71 12.25 17.31 -21.62
CA HIS A 71 13.27 18.18 -22.21
C HIS A 71 14.30 17.35 -22.98
N ASN A 72 14.75 17.85 -24.14
CA ASN A 72 15.70 17.14 -25.02
C ASN A 72 17.19 17.34 -24.65
N GLN A 73 17.48 18.06 -23.58
CA GLN A 73 18.85 18.26 -23.13
C GLN A 73 19.31 17.05 -22.31
N SER A 74 20.53 16.57 -22.59
CA SER A 74 21.11 15.39 -21.95
C SER A 74 21.09 15.44 -20.42
N LEU A 75 21.40 16.60 -19.83
CA LEU A 75 21.39 16.78 -18.38
C LEU A 75 19.99 16.58 -17.77
N PHE A 76 18.94 17.16 -18.37
CA PHE A 76 17.58 17.03 -17.86
C PHE A 76 17.07 15.59 -17.99
N LEU A 77 17.45 14.88 -19.06
CA LEU A 77 17.09 13.48 -19.24
C LEU A 77 17.71 12.60 -18.13
N VAL A 78 18.99 12.80 -17.82
CA VAL A 78 19.68 12.06 -16.73
C VAL A 78 19.05 12.37 -15.37
N LEU A 79 18.78 13.64 -15.07
CA LEU A 79 18.11 14.02 -13.82
C LEU A 79 16.70 13.42 -13.72
N GLY A 80 15.94 13.45 -14.81
CA GLY A 80 14.61 12.84 -14.91
C GLY A 80 14.64 11.34 -14.61
N ALA A 81 15.62 10.62 -15.19
CA ALA A 81 15.81 9.20 -14.95
C ALA A 81 16.17 8.88 -13.49
N ILE A 82 17.08 9.65 -12.87
CA ILE A 82 17.46 9.48 -11.47
C ILE A 82 16.27 9.72 -10.54
N LEU A 83 15.48 10.77 -10.79
CA LEU A 83 14.27 11.09 -10.03
C LEU A 83 13.19 10.02 -10.19
N SER A 84 13.03 9.46 -11.40
CA SER A 84 12.11 8.36 -11.66
C SER A 84 12.49 7.10 -10.88
N ILE A 85 13.76 6.68 -10.96
CA ILE A 85 14.28 5.52 -10.20
C ILE A 85 14.11 5.75 -8.69
N SER A 86 14.44 6.95 -8.21
CA SER A 86 14.29 7.32 -6.80
C SER A 86 12.83 7.22 -6.36
N SER A 87 11.88 7.71 -7.17
CA SER A 87 10.45 7.58 -6.89
C SER A 87 10.01 6.12 -6.77
N THR A 88 10.47 5.25 -7.66
CA THR A 88 10.18 3.80 -7.62
C THR A 88 10.70 3.17 -6.34
N VAL A 89 11.94 3.47 -5.94
CA VAL A 89 12.51 2.99 -4.67
C VAL A 89 11.69 3.46 -3.48
N LEU A 90 11.25 4.73 -3.46
CA LEU A 90 10.43 5.27 -2.38
C LEU A 90 9.06 4.58 -2.29
N TYR A 91 8.41 4.27 -3.43
CA TYR A 91 7.17 3.49 -3.44
C TYR A 91 7.37 2.07 -2.88
N ILE A 92 8.47 1.41 -3.24
CA ILE A 92 8.82 0.08 -2.71
C ILE A 92 9.02 0.14 -1.20
N VAL A 93 9.84 1.08 -0.72
CA VAL A 93 10.11 1.25 0.72
C VAL A 93 8.82 1.53 1.49
N TRP A 94 7.92 2.37 0.95
CA TRP A 94 6.61 2.59 1.55
C TRP A 94 5.80 1.31 1.65
N ALA A 95 5.74 0.52 0.58
CA ALA A 95 4.98 -0.74 0.56
C ALA A 95 5.49 -1.73 1.61
N PHE A 96 6.80 -1.87 1.76
CA PHE A 96 7.38 -2.73 2.81
C PHE A 96 7.08 -2.24 4.24
N LYS A 97 7.04 -0.92 4.45
CA LYS A 97 6.62 -0.35 5.75
C LYS A 97 5.14 -0.60 6.01
N ALA A 98 4.28 -0.35 5.03
CA ALA A 98 2.84 -0.60 5.12
C ALA A 98 2.55 -2.08 5.40
N LYS A 99 3.23 -3.00 4.72
CA LYS A 99 3.18 -4.44 4.99
C LYS A 99 3.42 -4.74 6.47
N LYS A 100 4.51 -4.24 7.06
CA LYS A 100 4.84 -4.50 8.48
C LYS A 100 3.78 -3.97 9.43
N VAL A 101 3.22 -2.79 9.14
CA VAL A 101 2.15 -2.18 9.94
C VAL A 101 0.88 -3.03 9.87
N LEU A 102 0.48 -3.48 8.67
CA LEU A 102 -0.70 -4.33 8.48
C LEU A 102 -0.55 -5.69 9.17
N GLN A 103 0.62 -6.32 9.09
CA GLN A 103 0.88 -7.58 9.78
C GLN A 103 0.78 -7.43 11.30
N LYS A 104 1.35 -6.35 11.87
CA LYS A 104 1.24 -6.04 13.29
C LYS A 104 -0.20 -5.78 13.71
N TYR A 105 -0.96 -5.06 12.90
CA TYR A 105 -2.37 -4.78 13.16
C TYR A 105 -3.21 -6.05 13.17
N ALA A 106 -3.06 -6.92 12.17
CA ALA A 106 -3.75 -8.21 12.12
C ALA A 106 -3.44 -9.08 13.35
N LEU A 107 -2.16 -9.13 13.75
CA LEU A 107 -1.73 -9.93 14.90
C LEU A 107 -2.24 -9.37 16.23
N ASN A 108 -2.12 -8.07 16.45
CA ASN A 108 -2.45 -7.47 17.74
C ASN A 108 -3.96 -7.34 17.96
N GLU A 109 -4.70 -6.98 16.90
CA GLU A 109 -6.13 -6.66 17.01
C GLU A 109 -7.01 -7.90 16.80
N PHE A 110 -6.62 -8.80 15.89
CA PHE A 110 -7.42 -9.97 15.50
C PHE A 110 -6.75 -11.31 15.82
N ARG A 111 -5.54 -11.32 16.42
CA ARG A 111 -4.81 -12.52 16.85
C ARG A 111 -4.55 -13.54 15.74
N PHE A 112 -4.34 -13.09 14.50
CA PHE A 112 -3.93 -13.96 13.39
C PHE A 112 -2.77 -13.37 12.59
N GLU A 113 -1.98 -14.25 11.97
CA GLU A 113 -0.83 -13.87 11.16
C GLU A 113 -1.25 -13.61 9.70
N LEU A 114 -1.23 -12.33 9.29
CA LEU A 114 -1.43 -11.95 7.89
C LEU A 114 -0.20 -12.32 7.05
N LYS A 115 -0.31 -13.36 6.21
CA LYS A 115 0.76 -13.79 5.30
C LYS A 115 0.79 -12.93 4.03
N MET A 116 1.70 -11.95 4.01
CA MET A 116 1.93 -11.10 2.83
C MET A 116 3.20 -11.52 2.09
N ASN A 117 3.11 -11.78 0.78
CA ASN A 117 4.23 -12.20 -0.05
C ASN A 117 5.20 -11.03 -0.33
N VAL A 118 6.49 -11.23 -0.07
CA VAL A 118 7.56 -10.26 -0.33
C VAL A 118 7.67 -9.96 -1.83
N PHE A 119 7.57 -10.98 -2.68
CA PHE A 119 7.68 -10.82 -4.13
C PHE A 119 6.59 -9.88 -4.66
N TYR A 120 5.33 -10.11 -4.30
CA TYR A 120 4.23 -9.23 -4.71
C TYR A 120 4.32 -7.83 -4.08
N THR A 121 4.87 -7.71 -2.86
CA THR A 121 5.11 -6.40 -2.25
C THR A 121 6.12 -5.58 -3.07
N PHE A 122 7.15 -6.20 -3.63
CA PHE A 122 8.17 -5.52 -4.43
C PHE A 122 7.69 -5.13 -5.83
N PHE A 123 7.01 -6.04 -6.54
CA PHE A 123 6.57 -5.78 -7.92
C PHE A 123 5.33 -4.90 -8.00
N PHE A 124 4.34 -5.15 -7.14
CA PHE A 124 3.04 -4.47 -7.20
C PHE A 124 2.91 -3.35 -6.15
N ASN A 125 3.85 -3.22 -5.20
CA ASN A 125 3.98 -2.11 -4.26
C ASN A 125 2.64 -1.70 -3.65
N MET A 126 2.21 -0.46 -3.88
CA MET A 126 0.97 0.09 -3.34
C MET A 126 -0.29 -0.71 -3.73
N TYR A 127 -0.33 -1.30 -4.92
CA TYR A 127 -1.49 -2.07 -5.39
C TYR A 127 -1.64 -3.36 -4.59
N TYR A 128 -0.53 -4.01 -4.23
CA TYR A 128 -0.57 -5.20 -3.38
C TYR A 128 -1.02 -4.85 -1.96
N ILE A 129 -0.56 -3.73 -1.42
CA ILE A 129 -1.03 -3.24 -0.12
C ILE A 129 -2.53 -2.98 -0.15
N ASN A 130 -3.04 -2.29 -1.17
CA ASN A 130 -4.48 -2.05 -1.33
C ASN A 130 -5.26 -3.37 -1.45
N TYR A 131 -4.75 -4.33 -2.22
CA TYR A 131 -5.35 -5.65 -2.33
C TYR A 131 -5.42 -6.36 -0.97
N CYS A 132 -4.32 -6.40 -0.22
CA CYS A 132 -4.29 -7.05 1.10
C CYS A 132 -5.21 -6.37 2.13
N VAL A 133 -5.35 -5.04 2.06
CA VAL A 133 -6.33 -4.32 2.89
C VAL A 133 -7.76 -4.73 2.53
N ASN A 134 -8.08 -4.83 1.25
CA ASN A 134 -9.40 -5.22 0.77
C ASN A 134 -9.74 -6.70 1.07
N ASP A 135 -8.74 -7.57 1.10
CA ASP A 135 -8.85 -9.01 1.37
C ASP A 135 -8.79 -9.34 2.88
N LEU A 136 -8.34 -8.41 3.72
CA LEU A 136 -8.19 -8.60 5.17
C LEU A 136 -9.40 -9.26 5.88
N PRO A 137 -10.66 -8.85 5.66
CA PRO A 137 -11.80 -9.49 6.32
C PRO A 137 -12.04 -10.93 5.85
N GLU A 138 -11.77 -11.23 4.58
CA GLU A 138 -11.92 -12.58 4.04
C GLU A 138 -10.81 -13.51 4.54
N ALA A 139 -9.58 -12.98 4.66
CA ALA A 139 -8.45 -13.69 5.26
C ALA A 139 -8.73 -14.09 6.72
N LEU A 140 -9.35 -13.21 7.51
CA LEU A 140 -9.77 -13.55 8.88
C LEU A 140 -10.83 -14.67 8.87
N ASN A 141 -11.88 -14.55 8.06
CA ASN A 141 -12.94 -15.55 7.99
C ASN A 141 -12.38 -16.95 7.65
N LYS A 142 -11.45 -17.03 6.69
CA LYS A 142 -10.79 -18.30 6.33
C LYS A 142 -10.01 -18.88 7.51
N GLN A 143 -9.27 -18.05 8.26
CA GLN A 143 -8.55 -18.51 9.45
C GLN A 143 -9.50 -18.99 10.56
N GLN A 144 -10.62 -18.30 10.77
CA GLN A 144 -11.62 -18.71 11.77
C GLN A 144 -12.27 -20.05 11.42
N ILE A 145 -12.61 -20.29 10.15
CA ILE A 145 -13.15 -21.57 9.68
C ILE A 145 -12.14 -22.70 9.89
N LEU A 146 -10.88 -22.49 9.49
CA LEU A 146 -9.81 -23.49 9.67
C LEU A 146 -9.57 -23.82 11.15
N ASN A 147 -9.61 -22.83 12.03
CA ASN A 147 -9.46 -23.03 13.47
C ASN A 147 -10.69 -23.75 14.08
N GLY A 148 -11.90 -23.45 13.60
CA GLY A 148 -13.13 -24.14 14.04
C GLY A 148 -13.19 -25.61 13.59
N GLN A 149 -12.75 -25.91 12.37
CA GLN A 149 -12.64 -27.28 11.87
C GLN A 149 -11.55 -28.09 12.58
N ALA A 150 -10.43 -27.44 12.97
CA ALA A 150 -9.38 -28.09 13.75
C ALA A 150 -9.87 -28.54 15.15
N THR A 151 -10.85 -27.85 15.75
CA THR A 151 -11.46 -28.27 17.02
C THR A 151 -12.48 -29.40 16.89
N GLU A 152 -13.12 -29.58 15.73
CA GLU A 152 -14.09 -30.68 15.50
C GLU A 152 -13.41 -32.02 15.19
N HIS A 153 -12.22 -32.02 14.59
CA HIS A 153 -11.47 -33.25 14.30
C HIS A 153 -10.66 -33.81 15.48
N VAL A 154 -10.70 -33.15 16.65
CA VAL A 154 -9.97 -33.55 17.87
C VAL A 154 -10.91 -34.10 18.96
N ASN A 155 -12.23 -34.13 18.72
CA ASN A 155 -13.23 -34.72 19.62
C ASN A 155 -13.77 -36.05 19.10
#